data_AF-A0A8S3FTZ3-F1
#
_entry.id   AF-A0A8S3FTZ3-F1
#
_cell.length_a   1.000
_cell.length_b   1.000
_cell.length_c   1.000
_cell.angle_alpha   90.00
_cell.angle_beta   90.00
_cell.angle_gamma   90.00
#
_symmetry.space_group_name_H-M   'P 1'
#
loop_
_entity.id
_entity.type
_entity.pdbx_description
1 polymer ?
#
loop_
_entity_poly.entity_id
_entity_poly.type
_entity_poly.pdbx_seq_one_letter_code
_entity_poly.pdbx_strand_id
1 'polypeptide(L)'
;LLGSNRLHERHSISSSLSKDNNELCFSLRSIEKFMPSFQGHIYVVTDQIPNWLNVSMPQSQLRVISTQKIMDNRYLPTFNSHAIEANLHKIPHLKEFYLYFNDDYILGSPVFIEDFFIDGKCPVIYGDDRLTSNTNLTLNIHKKAMLNTNALLDGLLSKVNASVNDSDRRFLPHAPHPIRKSIAEEVWVSKFADIQREQSSHRFRDMNDVHPTYFVSRFLIEQSNACVEQRRMKSACFPDGPDFCNQVLKN
;
A
#
# COMPACT_ATOMS: atom_id res chain seq x y z
N LEU A 1 6.18 2.37 -4.23
CA LEU A 1 6.30 0.93 -4.50
C LEU A 1 7.03 0.26 -3.36
N LEU A 2 6.45 -0.78 -2.76
CA LEU A 2 7.12 -1.63 -1.77
C LEU A 2 7.51 -2.95 -2.42
N GLY A 3 8.79 -3.32 -2.37
CA GLY A 3 9.21 -4.68 -2.72
C GLY A 3 9.01 -5.60 -1.52
N SER A 4 7.97 -6.44 -1.55
CA SER A 4 7.63 -7.38 -0.49
C SER A 4 7.91 -8.81 -0.98
N ASN A 5 9.06 -9.37 -0.63
CA ASN A 5 9.28 -10.81 -0.78
C ASN A 5 8.29 -11.57 0.11
N ARG A 6 7.23 -12.15 -0.48
CA ARG A 6 6.37 -13.11 0.20
C ARG A 6 7.19 -14.38 0.47
N LEU A 7 7.65 -14.57 1.71
CA LEU A 7 8.02 -15.91 2.17
C LEU A 7 6.73 -16.72 2.29
N HIS A 8 6.50 -17.62 1.34
CA HIS A 8 5.51 -18.68 1.54
C HIS A 8 5.98 -19.55 2.71
N GLU A 9 5.22 -19.56 3.80
CA GLU A 9 5.36 -20.56 4.85
C GLU A 9 5.19 -21.96 4.27
N ARG A 10 6.29 -22.70 4.16
CA ARG A 10 6.30 -24.15 4.24
C ARG A 10 7.50 -24.60 5.05
N HIS A 11 7.24 -25.37 6.09
CA HIS A 11 8.23 -26.22 6.74
C HIS A 11 8.92 -27.10 5.68
N SER A 12 10.14 -26.75 5.30
CA SER A 12 11.19 -27.67 4.82
C SER A 12 12.44 -26.84 4.48
N ILE A 13 13.55 -27.16 5.14
CA ILE A 13 14.87 -26.64 4.79
C ILE A 13 15.22 -27.25 3.42
N SER A 14 14.93 -26.51 2.35
CA SER A 14 15.25 -26.85 0.97
C SER A 14 15.44 -25.54 0.20
N SER A 15 16.66 -25.34 -0.29
CA SER A 15 17.22 -24.22 -1.08
C SER A 15 16.22 -23.44 -1.95
N SER A 16 15.44 -22.57 -1.32
CA SER A 16 14.56 -21.61 -1.98
C SER A 16 14.90 -20.23 -1.44
N LEU A 17 16.04 -19.69 -1.92
CA LEU A 17 16.22 -18.24 -1.96
C LEU A 17 14.96 -17.66 -2.61
N SER A 18 14.36 -16.67 -1.96
CA SER A 18 13.25 -15.84 -2.44
C SER A 18 13.23 -15.73 -3.98
N LYS A 19 12.24 -16.36 -4.63
CA LYS A 19 12.02 -16.20 -6.06
C LYS A 19 11.54 -14.76 -6.32
N ASP A 20 12.37 -13.95 -6.97
CA ASP A 20 11.95 -12.70 -7.57
C ASP A 20 11.09 -13.03 -8.80
N ASN A 21 9.77 -12.82 -8.70
CA ASN A 21 8.82 -13.05 -9.79
C ASN A 21 8.79 -11.89 -10.80
N ASN A 22 9.71 -10.92 -10.69
CA ASN A 22 9.73 -9.67 -11.46
C ASN A 22 8.47 -8.80 -11.27
N GLU A 23 7.66 -9.03 -10.23
CA GLU A 23 6.40 -8.30 -9.96
C GLU A 23 6.61 -6.78 -9.93
N LEU A 24 7.63 -6.31 -9.20
CA LEU A 24 8.00 -4.89 -9.17
C LEU A 24 8.38 -4.34 -10.56
N CYS A 25 9.01 -5.15 -11.41
CA CYS A 25 9.33 -4.75 -12.78
C CYS A 25 8.04 -4.54 -13.58
N PHE A 26 7.13 -5.54 -13.56
CA PHE A 26 5.84 -5.44 -14.23
C PHE A 26 5.02 -4.25 -13.71
N SER A 27 5.02 -3.99 -12.41
CA SER A 27 4.33 -2.84 -11.81
C SER A 27 4.87 -1.52 -12.34
N LEU A 28 6.19 -1.30 -12.28
CA LEU A 28 6.84 -0.08 -12.81
C LEU A 28 6.54 0.14 -14.30
N ARG A 29 6.61 -0.93 -15.10
CA ARG A 29 6.32 -0.87 -16.54
C ARG A 29 4.84 -0.61 -16.83
N SER A 30 3.96 -1.13 -16.00
CA SER A 30 2.53 -0.82 -16.11
C SER A 30 2.26 0.65 -15.84
N ILE A 31 2.98 1.28 -14.91
CA ILE A 31 2.90 2.74 -14.67
C ILE A 31 3.37 3.51 -15.89
N GLU A 32 4.54 3.17 -16.45
CA GLU A 32 5.08 3.81 -17.66
C GLU A 32 4.10 3.72 -18.85
N LYS A 33 3.48 2.55 -19.05
CA LYS A 33 2.55 2.31 -20.17
C LYS A 33 1.16 2.91 -19.97
N PHE A 34 0.64 2.85 -18.74
CA PHE A 34 -0.77 3.13 -18.45
C PHE A 34 -1.00 4.40 -17.64
N MET A 35 0.05 5.15 -17.29
CA MET A 35 -0.07 6.51 -16.75
C MET A 35 0.67 7.51 -17.64
N PRO A 36 0.28 7.68 -18.92
CA PRO A 36 1.08 8.38 -19.92
C PRO A 36 1.34 9.86 -19.61
N SER A 37 0.48 10.49 -18.80
CA SER A 37 0.62 11.90 -18.39
C SER A 37 1.28 12.09 -17.02
N PHE A 38 1.77 11.02 -16.38
CA PHE A 38 2.35 11.10 -15.06
C PHE A 38 3.72 11.80 -15.08
N GLN A 39 3.82 12.91 -14.36
CA GLN A 39 5.06 13.69 -14.19
C GLN A 39 5.54 13.71 -12.72
N GLY A 40 5.08 12.75 -11.91
CA GLY A 40 5.46 12.65 -10.50
C GLY A 40 6.80 11.94 -10.30
N HIS A 41 7.26 11.95 -9.05
CA HIS A 41 8.46 11.22 -8.63
C HIS A 41 8.06 9.82 -8.15
N ILE A 42 8.75 8.78 -8.63
CA ILE A 42 8.55 7.41 -8.17
C ILE A 42 9.52 7.11 -7.03
N TYR A 43 8.98 6.70 -5.88
CA TYR A 43 9.77 6.20 -4.76
C TYR A 43 9.63 4.67 -4.68
N VAL A 44 10.77 3.98 -4.75
CA VAL A 44 10.86 2.52 -4.52
C VAL A 44 11.48 2.31 -3.15
N VAL A 45 10.68 1.80 -2.21
CA VAL A 45 11.15 1.53 -0.85
C VAL A 45 11.59 0.07 -0.79
N THR A 46 12.89 -0.15 -0.66
CA THR A 46 13.49 -1.50 -0.60
C THR A 46 14.92 -1.42 -0.05
N ASP A 47 15.34 -2.47 0.65
CA ASP A 47 16.75 -2.71 1.01
C ASP A 47 17.43 -3.72 0.08
N GLN A 48 16.67 -4.30 -0.86
CA GLN A 48 17.13 -5.23 -1.88
C GLN A 48 16.87 -4.61 -3.26
N ILE A 49 17.93 -4.12 -3.90
CA ILE A 49 17.83 -3.46 -5.21
C ILE A 49 18.00 -4.53 -6.30
N PRO A 50 16.98 -4.77 -7.15
CA PRO A 50 17.09 -5.73 -8.24
C PRO A 50 18.10 -5.27 -9.29
N ASN A 51 18.86 -6.19 -9.87
CA ASN A 51 19.90 -5.88 -10.87
C ASN A 51 19.35 -5.20 -12.14
N TRP A 52 18.07 -5.42 -12.47
CA TRP A 52 17.40 -4.81 -13.62
C TRP A 52 16.98 -3.36 -13.36
N LEU A 53 16.95 -2.90 -12.10
CA LEU A 53 16.53 -1.54 -11.75
C LEU A 53 17.69 -0.57 -11.98
N ASN A 54 17.55 0.32 -12.97
CA ASN A 54 18.54 1.35 -13.24
C ASN A 54 18.50 2.46 -12.20
N VAL A 55 19.28 2.31 -11.12
CA VAL A 55 19.41 3.32 -10.06
C VAL A 55 20.22 4.56 -10.46
N SER A 56 20.80 4.57 -11.66
CA SER A 56 21.52 5.73 -12.20
C SER A 56 20.60 6.69 -12.97
N MET A 57 19.30 6.37 -13.09
CA MET A 57 18.32 7.28 -13.66
C MET A 57 18.25 8.60 -12.86
N PRO A 58 17.84 9.71 -13.50
CA PRO A 58 17.66 10.97 -12.80
C PRO A 58 16.77 10.80 -11.56
N GLN A 59 17.22 11.32 -10.41
CA GLN A 59 16.43 11.27 -9.17
C GLN A 59 15.09 12.01 -9.29
N SER A 60 14.96 12.88 -10.29
CA SER A 60 13.70 13.52 -10.68
C SER A 60 12.68 12.54 -11.28
N GLN A 61 13.05 11.31 -11.60
CA GLN A 61 12.13 10.29 -12.13
C GLN A 61 11.91 9.15 -11.12
N LEU A 62 12.99 8.57 -10.61
CA LEU A 62 12.92 7.45 -9.67
C LEU A 62 13.98 7.57 -8.58
N ARG A 63 13.58 7.26 -7.34
CA ARG A 63 14.47 7.21 -6.18
C ARG A 63 14.26 5.95 -5.37
N VAL A 64 15.34 5.22 -5.12
CA VAL A 64 15.34 4.11 -4.16
C VAL A 64 15.53 4.65 -2.75
N ILE A 65 14.69 4.20 -1.83
CA ILE A 65 14.70 4.59 -0.42
C ILE A 65 14.88 3.32 0.42
N SER A 66 15.96 3.24 1.20
CA SER A 66 16.14 2.18 2.20
C SER A 66 15.15 2.35 3.34
N THR A 67 14.71 1.23 3.94
CA THR A 67 13.80 1.25 5.10
C THR A 67 14.42 1.99 6.29
N GLN A 68 15.75 2.01 6.41
CA GLN A 68 16.50 2.79 7.42
C GLN A 68 16.27 4.30 7.34
N LYS A 69 15.77 4.81 6.20
CA LYS A 69 15.44 6.23 6.06
C LYS A 69 14.07 6.60 6.62
N ILE A 70 13.21 5.61 6.87
CA ILE A 70 11.82 5.82 7.28
C ILE A 70 11.44 5.09 8.58
N MET A 71 12.24 4.10 9.02
CA MET A 71 12.03 3.34 10.24
C MET A 71 13.19 3.52 11.21
N ASP A 72 12.92 3.38 12.52
CA ASP A 72 13.96 3.31 13.55
C ASP A 72 14.78 2.03 13.37
N ASN A 73 16.11 2.16 13.39
CA ASN A 73 17.05 1.06 13.21
C ASN A 73 16.84 -0.09 14.21
N ARG A 74 16.27 0.18 15.39
CA ARG A 74 15.95 -0.87 16.39
C ARG A 74 14.92 -1.88 15.90
N TYR A 75 14.10 -1.51 14.92
CA TYR A 75 13.07 -2.36 14.31
C TYR A 75 13.55 -3.08 13.04
N LEU A 76 14.82 -2.88 12.64
CA LEU A 76 15.37 -3.43 11.41
C LEU A 76 16.32 -4.63 11.67
N PRO A 77 16.51 -5.53 10.69
CA PRO A 77 15.73 -5.68 9.46
C PRO A 77 14.29 -6.14 9.73
N THR A 78 13.36 -5.71 8.87
CA THR A 78 11.97 -6.16 8.85
C THR A 78 11.57 -6.61 7.45
N PHE A 79 10.69 -7.61 7.40
CA PHE A 79 10.03 -8.12 6.20
C PHE A 79 8.51 -7.93 6.30
N ASN A 80 8.05 -7.21 7.33
CA ASN A 80 6.65 -6.93 7.56
C ASN A 80 6.21 -5.74 6.69
N SER A 81 5.45 -5.99 5.62
CA SER A 81 4.94 -4.90 4.79
C SER A 81 4.03 -3.96 5.58
N HIS A 82 3.26 -4.45 6.57
CA HIS A 82 2.40 -3.58 7.39
C HIS A 82 3.27 -2.60 8.20
N ALA A 83 4.40 -3.04 8.75
CA ALA A 83 5.34 -2.16 9.43
C ALA A 83 5.92 -1.10 8.48
N ILE A 84 6.32 -1.49 7.27
CA ILE A 84 6.93 -0.56 6.31
C ILE A 84 5.90 0.43 5.76
N GLU A 85 4.71 -0.05 5.37
CA GLU A 85 3.59 0.76 4.87
C GLU A 85 3.19 1.87 5.85
N ALA A 86 3.12 1.55 7.15
CA ALA A 86 2.81 2.51 8.21
C ALA A 86 3.85 3.64 8.34
N ASN A 87 5.06 3.47 7.81
CA ASN A 87 6.14 4.46 7.86
C ASN A 87 6.38 5.21 6.54
N LEU A 88 5.63 4.91 5.47
CA LEU A 88 5.84 5.54 4.14
C LEU A 88 5.71 7.06 4.13
N HIS A 89 4.87 7.63 5.00
CA HIS A 89 4.70 9.08 5.13
C HIS A 89 6.00 9.82 5.50
N LYS A 90 6.99 9.10 6.05
CA LYS A 90 8.31 9.63 6.44
C LYS A 90 9.31 9.71 5.27
N ILE A 91 8.95 9.28 4.07
CA ILE A 91 9.83 9.38 2.90
C ILE A 91 10.24 10.86 2.72
N PRO A 92 11.55 11.16 2.64
CA PRO A 92 12.02 12.52 2.43
C PRO A 92 11.46 13.12 1.14
N HIS A 93 11.00 14.37 1.20
CA HIS A 93 10.41 15.10 0.08
C HIS A 93 9.14 14.46 -0.53
N LEU A 94 8.47 13.56 0.20
CA LEU A 94 7.16 13.06 -0.20
C LEU A 94 6.14 14.19 -0.21
N LYS A 95 5.39 14.31 -1.32
CA LYS A 95 4.33 15.30 -1.49
C LYS A 95 3.15 14.99 -0.55
N GLU A 96 2.34 16.01 -0.27
CA GLU A 96 1.13 15.88 0.56
C GLU A 96 0.15 14.85 -0.01
N PHE A 97 0.05 14.75 -1.33
CA PHE A 97 -0.80 13.79 -2.02
C PHE A 97 0.09 12.83 -2.82
N TYR A 98 -0.05 11.53 -2.56
CA TYR A 98 0.73 10.50 -3.23
C TYR A 98 -0.08 9.23 -3.46
N LEU A 99 0.34 8.43 -4.45
CA LEU A 99 -0.22 7.12 -4.69
C LEU A 99 0.67 6.05 -4.06
N TYR A 100 0.07 5.23 -3.22
CA TYR A 100 0.67 3.99 -2.78
C TYR A 100 0.43 2.89 -3.82
N PHE A 101 1.52 2.24 -4.22
CA PHE A 101 1.51 1.01 -5.00
C PHE A 101 2.27 -0.06 -4.22
N ASN A 102 1.68 -1.25 -4.10
CA ASN A 102 2.44 -2.45 -3.79
C ASN A 102 3.17 -2.95 -5.05
N ASP A 103 4.17 -3.80 -4.90
CA ASP A 103 4.94 -4.39 -6.01
C ASP A 103 4.13 -5.24 -6.97
N ASP A 104 3.04 -5.83 -6.53
CA ASP A 104 2.15 -6.68 -7.33
C ASP A 104 0.93 -5.94 -7.90
N TYR A 105 0.92 -4.61 -7.84
CA TYR A 105 -0.11 -3.80 -8.49
C TYR A 105 0.26 -3.55 -9.95
N ILE A 106 -0.53 -4.11 -10.86
CA ILE A 106 -0.32 -4.01 -12.31
C ILE A 106 -1.51 -3.30 -12.93
N LEU A 107 -1.26 -2.17 -13.61
CA LEU A 107 -2.26 -1.47 -14.39
C LEU A 107 -2.52 -2.23 -15.70
N GLY A 108 -3.79 -2.46 -16.04
CA GLY A 108 -4.20 -3.13 -17.28
C GLY A 108 -4.78 -2.19 -18.35
N SER A 109 -5.06 -0.94 -18.00
CA SER A 109 -5.66 0.06 -18.89
C SER A 109 -5.18 1.45 -18.51
N PRO A 110 -5.21 2.43 -19.43
CA PRO A 110 -4.84 3.81 -19.11
C PRO A 110 -5.64 4.36 -17.92
N VAL A 111 -4.95 5.02 -17.00
CA VAL A 111 -5.49 5.73 -15.84
C VAL A 111 -4.85 7.12 -15.72
N PHE A 112 -5.56 8.05 -15.10
CA PHE A 112 -5.12 9.43 -14.91
C PHE A 112 -5.11 9.81 -13.43
N ILE A 113 -4.42 10.89 -13.06
CA ILE A 113 -4.32 11.29 -11.65
C ILE A 113 -5.69 11.67 -11.07
N GLU A 114 -6.58 12.15 -11.92
CA GLU A 114 -7.97 12.51 -11.63
C GLU A 114 -8.84 11.30 -11.25
N ASP A 115 -8.44 10.07 -11.63
CA ASP A 115 -9.08 8.85 -11.14
C ASP A 115 -8.82 8.63 -9.64
N PHE A 116 -7.75 9.23 -9.11
CA PHE A 116 -7.33 9.05 -7.72
C PHE A 116 -7.54 10.29 -6.85
N PHE A 117 -7.57 11.49 -7.44
CA PHE A 117 -7.72 12.75 -6.73
C PHE A 117 -8.71 13.69 -7.43
N ILE A 118 -9.81 14.02 -6.77
CA ILE A 118 -10.73 15.10 -7.20
C ILE A 118 -10.07 16.44 -6.88
N ASP A 119 -10.09 17.36 -7.85
CA ASP A 119 -9.45 18.69 -7.79
C ASP A 119 -7.98 18.66 -7.37
N GLY A 120 -7.29 17.53 -7.61
CA GLY A 120 -5.90 17.31 -7.25
C GLY A 120 -5.62 17.24 -5.74
N LYS A 121 -6.65 17.20 -4.89
CA LYS A 121 -6.49 17.27 -3.42
C LYS A 121 -7.36 16.30 -2.64
N CYS A 122 -8.42 15.75 -3.24
CA CYS A 122 -9.38 14.93 -2.53
C CYS A 122 -9.23 13.44 -2.92
N PRO A 123 -8.71 12.57 -2.04
CA PRO A 123 -8.52 11.15 -2.35
C PRO A 123 -9.83 10.44 -2.67
N VAL A 124 -9.87 9.73 -3.81
CA VAL A 124 -10.98 8.86 -4.20
C VAL A 124 -10.75 7.46 -3.64
N ILE A 125 -11.59 7.03 -2.70
CA ILE A 125 -11.45 5.72 -2.05
C ILE A 125 -12.43 4.72 -2.67
N TYR A 126 -11.91 3.84 -3.51
CA TYR A 126 -12.65 2.71 -4.08
C TYR A 126 -12.90 1.63 -3.03
N GLY A 127 -14.10 1.06 -3.04
CA GLY A 127 -14.48 -0.04 -2.16
C GLY A 127 -14.85 -1.29 -2.95
N ASP A 128 -14.36 -2.43 -2.52
CA ASP A 128 -14.72 -3.73 -3.06
C ASP A 128 -15.91 -4.35 -2.30
N ASP A 129 -15.92 -5.66 -2.14
CA ASP A 129 -16.92 -6.39 -1.38
C ASP A 129 -17.00 -5.95 0.10
N ARG A 130 -18.21 -6.09 0.65
CA ARG A 130 -18.48 -5.82 2.07
C ARG A 130 -17.81 -6.87 2.93
N LEU A 131 -17.37 -6.45 4.11
CA LEU A 131 -16.94 -7.34 5.16
C LEU A 131 -18.19 -8.00 5.77
N THR A 132 -18.66 -9.10 5.16
CA THR A 132 -19.68 -9.92 5.81
C THR A 132 -18.97 -10.85 6.80
N SER A 133 -19.49 -10.91 8.03
CA SER A 133 -18.99 -11.76 9.12
C SER A 133 -19.00 -13.27 8.81
N ASN A 134 -19.56 -13.67 7.66
CA ASN A 134 -19.87 -15.04 7.28
C ASN A 134 -18.86 -15.67 6.31
N THR A 135 -17.56 -15.43 6.50
CA THR A 135 -16.55 -16.13 5.70
C THR A 135 -15.88 -17.24 6.51
N ASN A 136 -16.39 -18.46 6.36
CA ASN A 136 -15.72 -19.74 6.65
C ASN A 136 -14.45 -19.96 5.78
N LEU A 137 -13.86 -18.89 5.26
CA LEU A 137 -12.61 -18.90 4.52
C LEU A 137 -11.49 -18.77 5.55
N THR A 138 -10.50 -19.65 5.48
CA THR A 138 -9.26 -19.55 6.25
C THR A 138 -8.74 -18.11 6.14
N LEU A 139 -8.83 -17.37 7.24
CA LEU A 139 -8.59 -15.94 7.22
C LEU A 139 -7.08 -15.74 7.04
N ASN A 140 -6.66 -15.25 5.87
CA ASN A 140 -5.24 -14.91 5.69
C ASN A 140 -4.88 -13.68 6.55
N ILE A 141 -3.60 -13.52 6.84
CA ILE A 141 -3.09 -12.47 7.73
C ILE A 141 -3.44 -11.04 7.27
N HIS A 142 -3.57 -10.80 5.96
CA HIS A 142 -4.00 -9.51 5.43
C HIS A 142 -5.46 -9.19 5.78
N LYS A 143 -6.36 -10.16 5.59
CA LYS A 143 -7.76 -10.00 5.98
C LYS A 143 -7.88 -9.85 7.50
N LYS A 144 -7.07 -10.59 8.27
CA LYS A 144 -7.00 -10.43 9.73
C LYS A 144 -6.64 -9.00 10.13
N ALA A 145 -5.60 -8.43 9.52
CA ALA A 145 -5.17 -7.07 9.81
C ALA A 145 -6.25 -6.03 9.49
N MET A 146 -7.03 -6.24 8.43
CA MET A 146 -8.21 -5.40 8.13
C MET A 146 -9.31 -5.53 9.19
N LEU A 147 -9.58 -6.74 9.71
CA LEU A 147 -10.53 -6.93 10.82
C LEU A 147 -10.05 -6.25 12.10
N ASN A 148 -8.77 -6.40 12.44
CA ASN A 148 -8.17 -5.73 13.61
C ASN A 148 -8.28 -4.22 13.47
N THR A 149 -8.08 -3.69 12.25
CA THR A 149 -8.27 -2.27 11.94
C THR A 149 -9.70 -1.83 12.21
N ASN A 150 -10.71 -2.57 11.73
CA ASN A 150 -12.12 -2.25 12.00
C ASN A 150 -12.43 -2.23 13.48
N ALA A 151 -11.98 -3.25 14.23
CA ALA A 151 -12.20 -3.32 15.67
C ALA A 151 -11.63 -2.09 16.42
N LEU A 152 -10.47 -1.59 16.01
CA LEU A 152 -9.89 -0.36 16.57
C LEU A 152 -10.70 0.88 16.20
N LEU A 153 -11.13 0.99 14.93
CA LEU A 153 -11.97 2.09 14.47
C LEU A 153 -13.34 2.11 15.18
N ASP A 154 -13.91 0.95 15.50
CA ASP A 154 -15.14 0.84 16.31
C ASP A 154 -14.93 1.35 17.74
N GLY A 155 -13.77 1.05 18.34
CA GLY A 155 -13.39 1.59 19.64
C GLY A 155 -13.28 3.12 19.65
N LEU A 156 -12.96 3.74 18.50
CA LEU A 156 -12.95 5.19 18.35
C LEU A 156 -14.35 5.77 18.11
N LEU A 157 -15.16 5.11 17.27
CA LEU A 157 -16.47 5.60 16.84
C LEU A 157 -17.59 5.35 17.85
N SER A 158 -17.48 4.32 18.69
CA SER A 158 -18.39 4.11 19.83
C SER A 158 -18.42 5.29 20.81
N LYS A 159 -17.43 6.19 20.76
CA LYS A 159 -17.38 7.44 21.52
C LYS A 159 -17.89 8.66 20.76
N VAL A 160 -18.07 8.59 19.44
CA VAL A 160 -18.29 9.78 18.59
C VAL A 160 -19.62 9.79 17.86
N ASN A 161 -20.18 8.66 17.40
CA ASN A 161 -21.51 8.62 16.79
C ASN A 161 -22.01 7.17 16.61
N ALA A 162 -23.16 6.83 17.20
CA ALA A 162 -23.82 5.52 17.09
C ALA A 162 -24.46 5.23 15.71
N SER A 163 -24.14 6.00 14.66
CA SER A 163 -24.82 5.94 13.36
C SER A 163 -23.99 5.33 12.22
N VAL A 164 -22.70 5.02 12.44
CA VAL A 164 -21.90 4.28 11.44
C VAL A 164 -22.05 2.80 11.75
N ASN A 165 -22.97 2.16 11.05
CA ASN A 165 -23.21 0.72 11.15
C ASN A 165 -21.98 -0.03 10.60
N ASP A 166 -21.43 -0.97 11.38
CA ASP A 166 -20.28 -1.83 11.04
C ASP A 166 -20.39 -2.46 9.63
N SER A 167 -21.62 -2.65 9.16
CA SER A 167 -21.98 -3.27 7.87
C SER A 167 -21.63 -2.49 6.59
N ASP A 168 -21.17 -1.22 6.68
CA ASP A 168 -20.80 -0.42 5.49
C ASP A 168 -19.29 -0.28 5.24
N ARG A 169 -18.43 -0.81 6.10
CA ARG A 169 -16.98 -0.85 5.81
C ARG A 169 -16.66 -1.92 4.76
N ARG A 170 -16.43 -1.48 3.52
CA ARG A 170 -15.94 -2.29 2.39
C ARG A 170 -14.43 -2.53 2.46
N PHE A 171 -13.95 -3.62 1.87
CA PHE A 171 -12.50 -3.78 1.66
C PHE A 171 -11.97 -2.76 0.66
N LEU A 172 -10.69 -2.43 0.78
CA LEU A 172 -9.99 -1.75 -0.30
C LEU A 172 -9.68 -2.79 -1.40
N PRO A 173 -9.93 -2.47 -2.68
CA PRO A 173 -9.53 -3.34 -3.77
C PRO A 173 -7.99 -3.45 -3.80
N HIS A 174 -7.48 -4.56 -4.33
CA HIS A 174 -6.05 -4.76 -4.52
C HIS A 174 -5.53 -3.92 -5.70
N ALA A 175 -5.41 -2.61 -5.46
CA ALA A 175 -5.17 -1.59 -6.46
C ALA A 175 -4.44 -0.39 -5.85
N PRO A 176 -3.91 0.54 -6.67
CA PRO A 176 -3.26 1.74 -6.15
C PRO A 176 -4.18 2.57 -5.24
N HIS A 177 -3.61 3.10 -4.16
CA HIS A 177 -4.36 3.83 -3.15
C HIS A 177 -3.89 5.29 -3.07
N PRO A 178 -4.78 6.28 -3.24
CA PRO A 178 -4.45 7.67 -2.99
C PRO A 178 -4.35 7.91 -1.49
N ILE A 179 -3.26 8.53 -1.05
CA ILE A 179 -2.99 8.82 0.35
C ILE A 179 -2.68 10.30 0.52
N ARG A 180 -3.25 10.87 1.59
CA ARG A 180 -2.92 12.19 2.10
C ARG A 180 -1.90 12.04 3.24
N LYS A 181 -0.70 12.58 3.06
CA LYS A 181 0.43 12.43 3.97
C LYS A 181 0.10 12.94 5.37
N SER A 182 -0.49 14.13 5.51
CA SER A 182 -0.87 14.66 6.82
C SER A 182 -1.83 13.74 7.61
N ILE A 183 -2.69 13.00 6.92
CA ILE A 183 -3.61 12.03 7.56
C ILE A 183 -2.87 10.77 7.99
N ALA A 184 -1.93 10.29 7.17
CA ALA A 184 -1.05 9.19 7.55
C ALA A 184 -0.20 9.57 8.78
N GLU A 185 0.31 10.81 8.84
CA GLU A 185 1.03 11.33 10.02
C GLU A 185 0.11 11.40 11.24
N GLU A 186 -1.11 11.92 11.10
CA GLU A 186 -2.07 11.96 12.20
C GLU A 186 -2.37 10.57 12.76
N VAL A 187 -2.58 9.58 11.89
CA VAL A 187 -2.83 8.19 12.29
C VAL A 187 -1.60 7.60 12.98
N TRP A 188 -0.45 7.58 12.31
CA TRP A 188 0.70 6.77 12.75
C TRP A 188 1.63 7.46 13.75
N VAL A 189 1.58 8.79 13.84
CA VAL A 189 2.44 9.58 14.74
C VAL A 189 1.64 10.17 15.90
N SER A 190 0.44 10.71 15.63
CA SER A 190 -0.28 11.48 16.64
C SER A 190 -1.29 10.65 17.43
N LYS A 191 -2.05 9.76 16.79
CA LYS A 191 -3.18 9.06 17.43
C LYS A 191 -2.92 7.59 17.77
N PHE A 192 -2.20 6.88 16.91
CA PHE A 192 -1.98 5.43 17.03
C PHE A 192 -0.48 5.09 17.04
N ALA A 193 0.33 5.96 17.63
CA ALA A 193 1.78 5.75 17.73
C ALA A 193 2.13 4.45 18.47
N ASP A 194 1.32 4.02 19.44
CA ASP A 194 1.56 2.80 20.20
C ASP A 194 1.38 1.56 19.32
N ILE A 195 0.28 1.53 18.54
CA ILE A 195 0.02 0.49 17.53
C ILE A 195 1.12 0.49 16.46
N GLN A 196 1.55 1.67 16.01
CA GLN A 196 2.66 1.80 15.06
C GLN A 196 3.96 1.20 15.59
N ARG A 197 4.28 1.42 16.87
CA ARG A 197 5.51 0.88 17.51
C ARG A 197 5.43 -0.62 17.71
N GLU A 198 4.27 -1.13 18.14
CA GLU A 198 4.01 -2.56 18.27
C GLU A 198 4.18 -3.27 16.93
N GLN A 199 3.45 -2.83 15.90
CA GLN A 199 3.54 -3.39 14.55
C GLN A 199 4.95 -3.30 13.96
N SER A 200 5.67 -2.19 14.22
CA SER A 200 7.08 -2.05 13.78
C SER A 200 8.02 -3.04 14.48
N SER A 201 7.67 -3.55 15.66
CA SER A 201 8.48 -4.53 16.39
C SER A 201 8.42 -5.94 15.78
N HIS A 202 7.41 -6.22 14.96
CA HIS A 202 7.25 -7.51 14.29
C HIS A 202 8.14 -7.60 13.05
N ARG A 203 9.03 -8.60 12.99
CA ARG A 203 9.92 -8.82 11.83
C ARG A 203 9.16 -9.34 10.59
N PHE A 204 8.07 -10.07 10.79
CA PHE A 204 7.16 -10.53 9.75
C PHE A 204 5.76 -10.01 10.08
N ARG A 205 4.82 -10.10 9.13
CA ARG A 205 3.41 -9.78 9.40
C ARG A 205 2.93 -10.62 10.58
N ASP A 206 2.23 -10.00 11.51
CA ASP A 206 1.70 -10.62 12.72
C ASP A 206 0.16 -10.63 12.73
N MET A 207 -0.43 -11.58 13.44
CA MET A 207 -1.89 -11.72 13.55
C MET A 207 -2.55 -10.55 14.30
N ASN A 208 -1.76 -9.77 15.04
CA ASN A 208 -2.19 -8.57 15.75
C ASN A 208 -1.95 -7.27 14.95
N ASP A 209 -1.31 -7.35 13.79
CA ASP A 209 -1.09 -6.18 12.95
C ASP A 209 -2.41 -5.55 12.49
N VAL A 210 -2.34 -4.28 12.10
CA VAL A 210 -3.40 -3.53 11.44
C VAL A 210 -3.00 -3.22 10.01
N HIS A 211 -3.97 -3.14 9.11
CA HIS A 211 -3.68 -2.91 7.70
C HIS A 211 -3.47 -1.40 7.47
N PRO A 212 -2.26 -0.92 7.12
CA PRO A 212 -1.97 0.51 7.25
C PRO A 212 -2.71 1.37 6.24
N THR A 213 -2.67 0.98 4.98
CA THR A 213 -3.35 1.70 3.90
C THR A 213 -4.87 1.74 4.10
N TYR A 214 -5.43 0.63 4.58
CA TYR A 214 -6.83 0.52 4.97
C TYR A 214 -7.19 1.42 6.13
N PHE A 215 -6.36 1.44 7.19
CA PHE A 215 -6.56 2.28 8.37
C PHE A 215 -6.61 3.76 7.97
N VAL A 216 -5.61 4.25 7.25
CA VAL A 216 -5.53 5.66 6.82
C VAL A 216 -6.75 6.05 5.97
N SER A 217 -7.12 5.20 5.02
CA SER A 217 -8.29 5.47 4.16
C SER A 217 -9.60 5.50 4.94
N ARG A 218 -9.80 4.58 5.87
CA ARG A 218 -11.02 4.52 6.70
C ARG A 218 -11.09 5.66 7.70
N PHE A 219 -9.98 5.97 8.34
CA PHE A 219 -9.87 7.10 9.25
C PHE A 219 -10.22 8.42 8.54
N LEU A 220 -9.74 8.62 7.31
CA LEU A 220 -10.09 9.78 6.49
C LEU A 220 -11.59 9.87 6.18
N ILE A 221 -12.21 8.74 5.81
CA ILE A 221 -13.65 8.64 5.56
C ILE A 221 -14.44 9.01 6.83
N GLU A 222 -14.06 8.44 7.97
CA GLU A 222 -14.76 8.60 9.25
C GLU A 222 -14.66 10.03 9.80
N GLN A 223 -13.59 10.77 9.50
CA GLN A 223 -13.46 12.19 9.82
C GLN A 223 -14.30 13.12 8.93
N SER A 224 -15.03 12.60 7.94
CA SER A 224 -15.70 13.41 6.89
C SER A 224 -14.76 14.34 6.12
N ASN A 225 -13.45 14.04 6.13
CA ASN A 225 -12.40 14.81 5.48
C ASN A 225 -12.02 14.25 4.09
N ALA A 226 -12.79 13.29 3.56
CA ALA A 226 -12.64 12.79 2.20
C ALA A 226 -13.84 13.17 1.32
N CYS A 227 -13.54 13.42 0.04
CA CYS A 227 -14.52 13.31 -1.05
C CYS A 227 -14.64 11.83 -1.37
N VAL A 228 -15.39 11.13 -0.51
CA VAL A 228 -15.56 9.69 -0.63
C VAL A 228 -16.52 9.41 -1.77
N GLU A 229 -15.98 9.07 -2.93
CA GLU A 229 -16.77 8.41 -3.95
C GLU A 229 -16.54 6.90 -3.85
N GLN A 230 -17.45 6.19 -3.17
CA GLN A 230 -17.43 4.73 -3.10
C GLN A 230 -17.86 4.12 -4.43
N ARG A 231 -17.05 4.28 -5.48
CA ARG A 231 -17.26 3.59 -6.76
C ARG A 231 -16.59 2.21 -6.71
N ARG A 232 -17.13 1.26 -7.46
CA ARG A 232 -16.38 0.05 -7.83
C ARG A 232 -15.34 0.44 -8.87
N MET A 233 -14.09 0.04 -8.66
CA MET A 233 -13.05 0.21 -9.69
C MET A 233 -13.44 -0.65 -10.89
N LYS A 234 -13.38 -0.10 -12.11
CA LYS A 234 -13.55 -0.91 -13.33
C LYS A 234 -12.35 -1.86 -13.42
N SER A 235 -12.61 -3.16 -13.56
CA SER A 235 -11.55 -4.17 -13.70
C SER A 235 -10.79 -3.94 -15.01
N ALA A 236 -9.46 -3.91 -14.94
CA ALA A 236 -8.58 -3.83 -16.11
C ALA A 236 -8.02 -5.22 -16.43
N CYS A 237 -8.06 -5.61 -17.70
CA CYS A 237 -7.48 -6.86 -18.20
C CYS A 237 -5.98 -6.68 -18.48
N PHE A 238 -5.19 -7.74 -18.26
CA PHE A 238 -3.74 -7.77 -18.52
C PHE A 238 -3.43 -7.76 -20.03
N PRO A 239 -2.43 -6.98 -20.50
CA PRO A 239 -1.83 -7.16 -21.82
C PRO A 239 -0.65 -8.14 -21.78
N ASP A 240 -0.42 -8.80 -22.92
CA ASP A 240 0.32 -10.05 -23.10
C ASP A 240 1.85 -10.02 -22.88
N GLY A 241 2.38 -11.12 -22.32
CA GLY A 241 3.67 -11.71 -22.72
C GLY A 241 4.90 -11.53 -21.79
N PRO A 242 5.83 -12.52 -21.75
CA PRO A 242 7.03 -12.53 -20.90
C PRO A 242 8.14 -11.52 -21.29
N ASP A 243 8.06 -10.87 -22.45
CA ASP A 243 9.07 -9.90 -22.92
C ASP A 243 8.88 -8.47 -22.38
N PHE A 244 7.81 -8.21 -21.62
CA PHE A 244 7.50 -6.88 -21.07
C PHE A 244 8.57 -6.35 -20.10
N CYS A 245 9.27 -7.24 -19.38
CA CYS A 245 10.38 -6.87 -18.49
C CYS A 245 11.66 -6.47 -19.24
N ASN A 246 11.91 -7.05 -20.42
CA ASN A 246 13.18 -6.91 -21.16
C ASN A 246 13.22 -5.70 -22.11
N GLN A 247 12.08 -5.04 -22.34
CA GLN A 247 12.01 -3.81 -23.14
C GLN A 247 12.49 -2.63 -22.29
N VAL A 248 13.81 -2.47 -22.25
CA VAL A 248 14.61 -1.47 -21.52
C VAL A 248 13.92 -0.11 -21.32
N LEU A 249 14.09 0.49 -20.13
CA LEU A 249 13.97 1.94 -19.87
C LEU A 249 15.03 2.67 -20.70
N LYS A 250 14.92 2.57 -22.02
CA LYS A 250 15.74 3.24 -23.02
C LYS A 250 14.91 4.40 -23.54
N ASN A 251 15.01 5.53 -22.84
CA ASN A 251 15.59 6.77 -23.35
C ASN A 251 15.54 7.83 -22.25
#